data_AF-A0A510Y9L7-F1
#
_entry.id   AF-A0A510Y9L7-F1
#
_cell.length_a   1.000
_cell.length_b   1.000
_cell.length_c   1.000
_cell.angle_alpha   90.00
_cell.angle_beta   90.00
_cell.angle_gamma   90.00
#
_symmetry.space_group_name_H-M   'P 1'
#
loop_
_entity.id
_entity.type
_entity.pdbx_description
1 polymer ?
#
loop_
_entity_poly.entity_id
_entity_poly.type
_entity_poly.pdbx_seq_one_letter_code
_entity_poly.pdbx_strand_id
1 'polypeptide(L)'
;MEQQQTEAQMIAAYTGKALRDHFGKGPVNIHVSYKRPFLVMYVKDFLGPMENILLQQNEEQRVAQSREFIMDEFCPRVQPDIEDMVNGSIKEWYFDWNFEAHTGMIWAVMEEEPSKNFRWPGHLSQRAFERKIINLSIKGQKEPDYTKSYWIDERSVMIYRAGIFVEIEKELIHAGFEEQLKIAKRPMERRLFQEEHMEPILQRKITDVFTDWNFQEDKGYMVLSLEPEKKR
;
A
#
# COMPACT_ATOMS: atom_id res chain seq x y z
N MET A 1 -18.35 -13.07 -8.66
CA MET A 1 -17.84 -11.94 -9.47
C MET A 1 -18.77 -10.74 -9.36
N GLU A 2 -20.07 -10.86 -9.64
CA GLU A 2 -21.01 -9.73 -9.49
C GLU A 2 -21.07 -9.16 -8.06
N GLN A 3 -21.21 -10.01 -7.05
CA GLN A 3 -21.27 -9.57 -5.64
C GLN A 3 -20.00 -8.81 -5.19
N GLN A 4 -18.81 -9.33 -5.49
CA GLN A 4 -17.53 -8.67 -5.21
C GLN A 4 -17.37 -7.34 -5.97
N GLN A 5 -17.90 -7.26 -7.19
CA GLN A 5 -17.87 -6.03 -7.98
C GLN A 5 -18.81 -4.97 -7.38
N THR A 6 -19.96 -5.38 -6.84
CA THR A 6 -20.86 -4.49 -6.09
C THR A 6 -20.24 -4.03 -4.78
N GLU A 7 -19.61 -4.91 -4.00
CA GLU A 7 -18.89 -4.56 -2.77
C GLU A 7 -17.78 -3.52 -3.02
N ALA A 8 -16.92 -3.77 -4.02
CA ALA A 8 -15.86 -2.85 -4.39
C ALA A 8 -16.38 -1.46 -4.78
N GLN A 9 -17.51 -1.39 -5.50
CA GLN A 9 -18.16 -0.12 -5.87
C GLN A 9 -18.73 0.62 -4.66
N MET A 10 -19.36 -0.09 -3.73
CA MET A 10 -19.88 0.50 -2.49
C MET A 10 -18.75 1.07 -1.63
N ILE A 11 -17.68 0.30 -1.44
CA ILE A 11 -16.50 0.74 -0.67
C ILE A 11 -15.85 1.96 -1.35
N ALA A 12 -15.73 1.96 -2.68
CA ALA A 12 -15.17 3.10 -3.42
C ALA A 12 -15.99 4.39 -3.20
N ALA A 13 -17.32 4.29 -3.31
CA ALA A 13 -18.22 5.42 -3.14
C ALA A 13 -18.20 5.94 -1.69
N TYR A 14 -18.26 5.03 -0.72
CA TYR A 14 -18.19 5.35 0.71
C TYR A 14 -16.85 6.01 1.07
N THR A 15 -15.73 5.40 0.71
CA THR A 15 -14.38 5.92 0.98
C THR A 15 -14.18 7.28 0.33
N GLY A 16 -14.64 7.47 -0.91
CA GLY A 16 -14.55 8.74 -1.61
C GLY A 16 -15.38 9.85 -0.94
N LYS A 17 -16.54 9.52 -0.37
CA LYS A 17 -17.33 10.44 0.44
C LYS A 17 -16.62 10.74 1.77
N ALA A 18 -16.17 9.73 2.49
CA ALA A 18 -15.50 9.88 3.77
C ALA A 18 -14.22 10.74 3.65
N LEU A 19 -13.39 10.51 2.62
CA LEU A 19 -12.22 11.34 2.34
C LEU A 19 -12.61 12.79 2.05
N ARG A 20 -13.70 13.02 1.30
CA ARG A 20 -14.18 14.38 1.01
C ARG A 20 -14.67 15.10 2.27
N ASP A 21 -15.41 14.39 3.12
CA ASP A 21 -15.94 14.94 4.37
C ASP A 21 -14.82 15.28 5.36
N HIS A 22 -13.72 14.53 5.33
CA HIS A 22 -12.60 14.70 6.25
C HIS A 22 -11.53 15.68 5.74
N PHE A 23 -11.20 15.65 4.44
CA PHE A 23 -10.16 16.50 3.82
C PHE A 23 -10.71 17.74 3.10
N GLY A 24 -12.04 17.91 3.03
CA GLY A 24 -12.70 18.97 2.26
C GLY A 24 -12.63 18.81 0.74
N LYS A 25 -11.84 17.86 0.24
CA LYS A 25 -11.74 17.45 -1.16
C LYS A 25 -11.74 15.94 -1.23
N GLY A 26 -12.51 15.37 -2.16
CA GLY A 26 -12.46 13.94 -2.44
C GLY A 26 -11.50 13.63 -3.60
N PRO A 27 -11.04 12.38 -3.72
CA PRO A 27 -10.32 11.92 -4.90
C PRO A 27 -11.18 12.02 -6.16
N VAL A 28 -10.52 12.07 -7.33
CA VAL A 28 -11.22 11.98 -8.63
C VAL A 28 -11.73 10.56 -8.86
N ASN A 29 -10.93 9.56 -8.48
CA ASN A 29 -11.29 8.17 -8.62
C ASN A 29 -10.69 7.33 -7.50
N ILE A 30 -11.40 6.29 -7.09
CA ILE A 30 -10.89 5.23 -6.22
C ILE A 30 -11.14 3.90 -6.93
N HIS A 31 -10.08 3.13 -7.12
CA HIS A 31 -10.19 1.75 -7.55
C HIS A 31 -10.03 0.83 -6.35
N VAL A 32 -11.04 -0.01 -6.10
CA VAL A 32 -11.05 -0.94 -4.97
C VAL A 32 -10.89 -2.36 -5.48
N SER A 33 -9.93 -3.07 -4.90
CA SER A 33 -9.62 -4.46 -5.15
C SER A 33 -9.79 -5.22 -3.85
N TYR A 34 -10.74 -6.16 -3.82
CA TYR A 34 -11.07 -6.91 -2.62
C TYR A 34 -10.82 -8.40 -2.81
N LYS A 35 -9.80 -8.92 -2.13
CA LYS A 35 -9.45 -10.34 -2.11
C LYS A 35 -8.87 -10.71 -0.75
N ARG A 36 -9.75 -11.27 0.09
CA ARG A 36 -9.49 -11.77 1.44
C ARG A 36 -8.10 -12.42 1.61
N PRO A 37 -7.26 -11.94 2.57
CA PRO A 37 -7.55 -10.96 3.62
C PRO A 37 -7.35 -9.50 3.21
N PHE A 38 -7.04 -9.22 1.95
CA PHE A 38 -6.61 -7.89 1.52
C PHE A 38 -7.76 -7.08 0.91
N LEU A 39 -7.95 -5.87 1.42
CA LEU A 39 -8.74 -4.82 0.79
C LEU A 39 -7.79 -3.70 0.39
N VAL A 40 -7.69 -3.40 -0.90
CA VAL A 40 -6.74 -2.43 -1.45
C VAL A 40 -7.52 -1.34 -2.17
N MET A 41 -7.22 -0.07 -1.87
CA MET A 41 -7.91 1.09 -2.40
C MET A 41 -6.90 2.06 -3.01
N TYR A 42 -6.81 2.03 -4.34
CA TYR A 42 -5.95 2.92 -5.10
C TYR A 42 -6.67 4.25 -5.35
N VAL A 43 -6.09 5.33 -4.88
CA VAL A 43 -6.66 6.68 -4.86
C VAL A 43 -5.96 7.53 -5.92
N LYS A 44 -6.72 8.21 -6.78
CA LYS A 44 -6.19 9.05 -7.85
C LYS A 44 -6.60 10.52 -7.72
N ASP A 45 -5.65 11.41 -7.98
CA ASP A 45 -5.79 12.86 -8.03
C ASP A 45 -6.34 13.45 -6.71
N PHE A 46 -5.72 13.03 -5.61
CA PHE A 46 -6.14 13.39 -4.25
C PHE A 46 -5.14 14.29 -3.55
N LEU A 47 -5.14 15.55 -3.96
CA LEU A 47 -4.28 16.59 -3.39
C LEU A 47 -5.06 17.89 -3.18
N GLY A 48 -5.03 18.42 -1.96
CA GLY A 48 -5.69 19.66 -1.57
C GLY A 48 -4.95 20.92 -2.05
N PRO A 49 -5.61 22.09 -2.11
CA PRO A 49 -4.97 23.34 -2.54
C PRO A 49 -3.76 23.74 -1.66
N MET A 50 -3.86 23.59 -0.34
CA MET A 50 -2.76 23.91 0.57
C MET A 50 -1.58 22.95 0.42
N GLU A 51 -1.84 21.66 0.23
CA GLU A 51 -0.81 20.66 -0.01
C GLU A 51 -0.05 20.94 -1.31
N ASN A 52 -0.75 21.39 -2.37
CA ASN A 52 -0.09 21.81 -3.61
C ASN A 52 0.91 22.96 -3.40
N ILE A 53 0.54 23.97 -2.60
CA ILE A 53 1.44 25.09 -2.28
C ILE A 53 2.68 24.60 -1.53
N LEU A 54 2.49 23.72 -0.55
CA LEU A 54 3.59 23.14 0.22
C LEU A 54 4.54 22.31 -0.66
N LEU A 55 4.00 21.47 -1.55
CA LEU A 55 4.81 20.69 -2.49
C LEU A 55 5.63 21.58 -3.43
N GLN A 56 5.05 22.68 -3.92
CA GLN A 56 5.78 23.67 -4.73
C GLN A 56 6.92 24.37 -3.97
N GLN A 57 6.88 24.36 -2.64
CA GLN A 57 7.91 24.91 -1.76
C GLN A 57 8.91 23.85 -1.27
N ASN A 58 8.87 22.63 -1.84
CA ASN A 58 9.66 21.47 -1.40
C ASN A 58 9.38 21.04 0.05
N GLU A 59 8.17 21.29 0.55
CA GLU A 59 7.73 20.90 1.90
C GLU A 59 6.97 19.56 1.88
N GLU A 60 7.40 18.61 1.04
CA GLU A 60 6.78 17.28 0.92
C GLU A 60 6.72 16.54 2.25
N GLN A 61 7.77 16.65 3.07
CA GLN A 61 7.78 16.03 4.40
C GLN A 61 6.63 16.54 5.26
N ARG A 62 6.32 17.84 5.26
CA ARG A 62 5.19 18.38 6.04
C ARG A 62 3.85 17.87 5.53
N VAL A 63 3.70 17.71 4.21
CA VAL A 63 2.50 17.11 3.63
C VAL A 63 2.37 15.66 4.07
N ALA A 64 3.45 14.87 3.98
CA ALA A 64 3.48 13.48 4.43
C ALA A 64 3.12 13.35 5.92
N GLN A 65 3.70 14.18 6.78
CA GLN A 65 3.41 14.20 8.22
C GLN A 65 1.94 14.53 8.49
N SER A 66 1.40 15.56 7.83
CA SER A 66 -0.01 15.90 7.97
C SER A 66 -0.93 14.75 7.54
N ARG A 67 -0.55 14.00 6.50
CA ARG A 67 -1.29 12.82 6.03
C ARG A 67 -1.25 11.68 7.04
N GLU A 68 -0.14 11.44 7.73
CA GLU A 68 -0.10 10.42 8.81
C GLU A 68 -1.14 10.75 9.88
N PHE A 69 -1.13 11.96 10.44
CA PHE A 69 -2.08 12.35 11.48
C PHE A 69 -3.54 12.23 11.04
N ILE A 70 -3.84 12.63 9.80
CA ILE A 70 -5.20 12.55 9.28
C ILE A 70 -5.61 11.09 9.10
N MET A 71 -4.72 10.23 8.61
CA MET A 71 -5.01 8.82 8.38
C MET A 71 -5.17 8.04 9.70
N ASP A 72 -4.43 8.41 10.74
CA ASP A 72 -4.57 7.84 12.09
C ASP A 72 -5.96 8.12 12.70
N GLU A 73 -6.61 9.23 12.35
CA GLU A 73 -8.01 9.49 12.72
C GLU A 73 -9.01 8.87 11.72
N PHE A 74 -8.71 8.95 10.43
CA PHE A 74 -9.59 8.51 9.36
C PHE A 74 -9.84 7.00 9.37
N CYS A 75 -8.77 6.19 9.44
CA CYS A 75 -8.87 4.73 9.34
C CYS A 75 -9.76 4.10 10.43
N PRO A 76 -9.57 4.41 11.73
CA PRO A 76 -10.47 3.90 12.79
C PRO A 76 -11.91 4.35 12.62
N ARG A 77 -12.14 5.57 12.11
CA ARG A 77 -13.48 6.10 11.89
C ARG A 77 -14.25 5.35 10.81
N VAL A 78 -13.58 4.99 9.71
CA VAL A 78 -14.22 4.29 8.57
C VAL A 78 -14.30 2.79 8.77
N GLN A 79 -13.50 2.24 9.69
CA GLN A 79 -13.38 0.80 9.90
C GLN A 79 -14.73 0.09 10.13
N PRO A 80 -15.64 0.52 11.03
CA PRO A 80 -16.88 -0.20 11.28
C PRO A 80 -17.77 -0.33 10.03
N ASP A 81 -17.90 0.74 9.26
CA ASP A 81 -18.69 0.74 8.04
C ASP A 81 -18.07 -0.18 6.97
N ILE A 82 -16.74 -0.22 6.87
CA ILE A 82 -16.05 -1.10 5.93
C ILE A 82 -16.16 -2.56 6.38
N GLU A 83 -15.99 -2.85 7.67
CA GLU A 83 -16.16 -4.18 8.27
C GLU A 83 -17.56 -4.75 8.00
N ASP A 84 -18.60 -3.92 8.15
CA ASP A 84 -19.98 -4.26 7.83
C ASP A 84 -20.15 -4.56 6.33
N MET A 85 -19.57 -3.75 5.43
CA MET A 85 -19.67 -3.96 3.98
C MET A 85 -18.96 -5.24 3.52
N VAL A 86 -17.83 -5.58 4.14
CA VAL A 86 -17.04 -6.75 3.76
C VAL A 86 -17.41 -8.01 4.54
N ASN A 87 -18.26 -7.88 5.58
CA ASN A 87 -18.61 -8.92 6.55
C ASN A 87 -17.36 -9.60 7.13
N GLY A 88 -16.46 -8.81 7.71
CA GLY A 88 -15.20 -9.28 8.28
C GLY A 88 -14.56 -8.23 9.19
N SER A 89 -13.58 -8.64 9.98
CA SER A 89 -12.88 -7.76 10.91
C SER A 89 -11.54 -7.33 10.34
N ILE A 90 -11.23 -6.04 10.45
CA ILE A 90 -9.96 -5.45 10.01
C ILE A 90 -8.97 -5.51 11.17
N LYS A 91 -7.83 -6.17 10.94
CA LYS A 91 -6.75 -6.25 11.91
C LYS A 91 -5.85 -5.01 11.83
N GLU A 92 -5.49 -4.59 10.63
CA GLU A 92 -4.48 -3.56 10.40
C GLU A 92 -4.84 -2.67 9.21
N TRP A 93 -4.51 -1.38 9.34
CA TRP A 93 -4.59 -0.39 8.27
C TRP A 93 -3.20 0.09 7.88
N TYR A 94 -3.04 0.41 6.61
CA TYR A 94 -1.82 0.92 6.04
C TYR A 94 -2.10 1.91 4.93
N PHE A 95 -1.16 2.83 4.70
CA PHE A 95 -1.28 3.78 3.61
C PHE A 95 0.08 4.35 3.16
N ASP A 96 0.11 4.80 1.92
CA ASP A 96 1.25 5.50 1.34
C ASP A 96 0.79 6.38 0.18
N TRP A 97 1.57 7.42 -0.11
CA TRP A 97 1.25 8.47 -1.06
C TRP A 97 2.41 8.67 -2.03
N ASN A 98 2.09 8.82 -3.31
CA ASN A 98 3.01 9.32 -4.32
C ASN A 98 2.56 10.74 -4.71
N PHE A 99 3.20 11.74 -4.10
CA PHE A 99 2.87 13.15 -4.33
C PHE A 99 3.29 13.65 -5.72
N GLU A 100 4.26 13.01 -6.38
CA GLU A 100 4.63 13.36 -7.76
C GLU A 100 3.57 12.89 -8.75
N ALA A 101 3.05 11.67 -8.55
CA ALA A 101 2.01 11.09 -9.40
C ALA A 101 0.58 11.51 -9.00
N HIS A 102 0.41 12.24 -7.89
CA HIS A 102 -0.87 12.55 -7.26
C HIS A 102 -1.73 11.30 -6.96
N THR A 103 -1.08 10.21 -6.58
CA THR A 103 -1.73 8.93 -6.30
C THR A 103 -1.49 8.49 -4.87
N GLY A 104 -2.32 7.57 -4.39
CA GLY A 104 -2.20 7.00 -3.06
C GLY A 104 -2.73 5.59 -3.02
N MET A 105 -2.33 4.87 -1.98
CA MET A 105 -2.86 3.57 -1.65
C MET A 105 -3.26 3.56 -0.19
N ILE A 106 -4.47 3.10 0.07
CA ILE A 106 -4.97 2.78 1.41
C ILE A 106 -5.33 1.30 1.39
N TRP A 107 -4.86 0.51 2.33
CA TRP A 107 -5.21 -0.91 2.38
C TRP A 107 -5.42 -1.40 3.80
N ALA A 108 -6.33 -2.37 3.91
CA ALA A 108 -6.62 -3.10 5.13
C ALA A 108 -6.21 -4.56 4.98
N VAL A 109 -5.75 -5.13 6.09
CA VAL A 109 -5.53 -6.55 6.28
C VAL A 109 -6.53 -7.05 7.30
N MET A 110 -7.39 -7.99 6.89
CA MET A 110 -8.39 -8.58 7.77
C MET A 110 -7.79 -9.58 8.77
N GLU A 111 -8.50 -9.82 9.86
CA GLU A 111 -8.16 -10.81 10.88
C GLU A 111 -8.47 -12.24 10.39
N GLU A 112 -7.81 -12.64 9.31
CA GLU A 112 -7.90 -13.98 8.75
C GLU A 112 -6.64 -14.33 7.95
N GLU A 113 -6.35 -15.61 7.85
CA GLU A 113 -5.20 -16.09 7.07
C GLU A 113 -5.46 -15.98 5.56
N PRO A 114 -4.43 -15.65 4.75
CA PRO A 114 -4.49 -15.73 3.30
C PRO A 114 -5.03 -17.07 2.81
N SER A 115 -6.16 -17.02 2.11
CA SER A 115 -6.74 -18.23 1.52
C SER A 115 -5.71 -18.92 0.60
N LYS A 116 -5.77 -20.25 0.50
CA LYS A 116 -4.90 -21.01 -0.44
C LYS A 116 -5.15 -20.66 -1.92
N ASN A 117 -6.14 -19.81 -2.22
CA ASN A 117 -6.62 -19.51 -3.56
C ASN A 117 -5.96 -18.29 -4.22
N PHE A 118 -4.91 -17.70 -3.64
CA PHE A 118 -4.08 -16.73 -4.34
C PHE A 118 -3.31 -17.40 -5.48
N ARG A 119 -3.90 -17.41 -6.67
CA ARG A 119 -3.25 -17.91 -7.89
C ARG A 119 -2.34 -16.84 -8.45
N TRP A 120 -1.04 -17.11 -8.44
CA TRP A 120 -0.09 -16.39 -9.27
C TRP A 120 -0.33 -16.72 -10.74
N PRO A 121 -0.22 -15.77 -11.69
CA PRO A 121 -0.38 -16.06 -13.11
C PRO A 121 0.62 -17.13 -13.56
N GLY A 122 0.13 -18.27 -14.08
CA GLY A 122 0.94 -19.46 -14.31
C GLY A 122 2.08 -19.30 -15.33
N HIS A 123 2.00 -18.28 -16.19
CA HIS A 123 3.06 -17.94 -17.14
C HIS A 123 4.19 -17.09 -16.52
N LEU A 124 3.99 -16.59 -15.29
CA LEU A 124 4.94 -15.77 -14.54
C LEU A 124 5.56 -16.58 -13.39
N SER A 125 6.80 -16.24 -13.03
CA SER A 125 7.50 -16.92 -11.94
C SER A 125 7.40 -16.14 -10.62
N GLN A 126 6.52 -16.59 -9.72
CA GLN A 126 6.41 -16.02 -8.37
C GLN A 126 7.74 -16.07 -7.63
N ARG A 127 8.44 -17.20 -7.70
CA ARG A 127 9.74 -17.39 -7.02
C ARG A 127 10.83 -16.45 -7.55
N ALA A 128 10.84 -16.15 -8.85
CA ALA A 128 11.80 -15.20 -9.41
C ALA A 128 11.50 -13.78 -8.95
N PHE A 129 10.21 -13.42 -8.88
CA PHE A 129 9.76 -12.14 -8.36
C PHE A 129 10.11 -11.96 -6.88
N GLU A 130 9.73 -12.92 -6.02
CA GLU A 130 10.03 -12.90 -4.58
C GLU A 130 11.55 -12.82 -4.31
N ARG A 131 12.38 -13.46 -5.15
CA ARG A 131 13.84 -13.34 -5.02
C ARG A 131 14.37 -11.93 -5.27
N LYS A 132 13.80 -11.20 -6.22
CA LYS A 132 14.18 -9.79 -6.43
C LYS A 132 13.75 -8.92 -5.26
N ILE A 133 12.58 -9.19 -4.67
CA ILE A 133 12.12 -8.52 -3.46
C ILE A 133 13.08 -8.78 -2.29
N ILE A 134 13.56 -10.01 -2.14
CA ILE A 134 14.58 -10.34 -1.12
C ILE A 134 15.87 -9.57 -1.38
N ASN A 135 16.36 -9.52 -2.63
CA ASN A 135 17.57 -8.77 -2.98
C ASN A 135 17.44 -7.27 -2.68
N LEU A 136 16.28 -6.68 -2.97
CA LEU A 136 15.96 -5.29 -2.62
C LEU A 136 16.09 -5.07 -1.12
N SER A 137 15.47 -5.96 -0.32
CA SER A 137 15.50 -5.89 1.14
C SER A 137 16.93 -6.00 1.68
N ILE A 138 17.76 -6.88 1.12
CA ILE A 138 19.18 -7.02 1.50
C ILE A 138 19.96 -5.72 1.26
N LYS A 139 19.64 -4.97 0.19
CA LYS A 139 20.33 -3.70 -0.12
C LYS A 139 19.94 -2.57 0.83
N GLY A 140 18.68 -2.51 1.24
CA GLY A 140 18.17 -1.43 2.11
C GLY A 140 18.21 -1.75 3.60
N GLN A 141 18.21 -3.03 3.97
CA GLN A 141 18.00 -3.54 5.31
C GLN A 141 18.75 -4.88 5.53
N LYS A 142 18.05 -5.95 5.93
CA LYS A 142 18.52 -7.33 5.96
C LYS A 142 17.69 -8.24 5.04
N GLU A 143 18.15 -9.47 4.87
CA GLU A 143 17.33 -10.54 4.31
C GLU A 143 16.08 -10.75 5.19
N PRO A 144 14.86 -10.73 4.61
CA PRO A 144 13.64 -11.01 5.36
C PRO A 144 13.61 -12.45 5.85
N ASP A 145 13.14 -12.65 7.09
CA ASP A 145 12.92 -14.00 7.62
C ASP A 145 11.79 -14.71 6.85
N TYR A 146 10.83 -13.94 6.33
CA TYR A 146 9.76 -14.41 5.46
C TYR A 146 9.41 -13.40 4.38
N THR A 147 9.15 -13.88 3.16
CA THR A 147 8.63 -13.08 2.04
C THR A 147 7.55 -13.85 1.30
N LYS A 148 6.43 -13.19 1.03
CA LYS A 148 5.34 -13.76 0.23
C LYS A 148 4.70 -12.71 -0.66
N SER A 149 4.40 -13.09 -1.89
CA SER A 149 3.66 -12.25 -2.83
C SER A 149 2.28 -12.83 -3.17
N TYR A 150 1.31 -11.95 -3.30
CA TYR A 150 -0.09 -12.26 -3.55
C TYR A 150 -0.57 -11.47 -4.76
N TRP A 151 -1.00 -12.19 -5.79
CA TRP A 151 -1.68 -11.57 -6.94
C TRP A 151 -3.12 -11.25 -6.53
N ILE A 152 -3.40 -9.98 -6.25
CA ILE A 152 -4.71 -9.55 -5.76
C ILE A 152 -5.69 -9.59 -6.94
N ASP A 153 -5.39 -8.84 -7.98
CA ASP A 153 -6.16 -8.78 -9.23
C ASP A 153 -5.27 -8.35 -10.42
N GLU A 154 -5.88 -7.97 -11.55
CA GLU A 154 -5.13 -7.53 -12.72
C GLU A 154 -4.35 -6.22 -12.50
N ARG A 155 -4.69 -5.42 -11.48
CA ARG A 155 -4.12 -4.08 -11.27
C ARG A 155 -3.22 -4.01 -10.06
N SER A 156 -3.18 -5.04 -9.23
CA SER A 156 -2.48 -4.98 -7.95
C SER A 156 -1.80 -6.28 -7.53
N VAL A 157 -0.58 -6.13 -7.02
CA VAL A 157 0.20 -7.20 -6.38
C VAL A 157 0.58 -6.74 -4.99
N MET A 158 0.26 -7.56 -4.00
CA MET A 158 0.64 -7.34 -2.60
C MET A 158 1.87 -8.18 -2.28
N ILE A 159 2.84 -7.58 -1.60
CA ILE A 159 4.03 -8.23 -1.09
C ILE A 159 4.03 -8.03 0.41
N TYR A 160 4.19 -9.14 1.13
CA TYR A 160 4.34 -9.17 2.58
C TYR A 160 5.75 -9.66 2.92
N ARG A 161 6.41 -8.96 3.84
CA ARG A 161 7.70 -9.33 4.41
C ARG A 161 7.61 -9.28 5.93
N ALA A 162 8.30 -10.19 6.60
CA ALA A 162 8.47 -10.16 8.05
C ALA A 162 9.93 -10.38 8.43
N GLY A 163 10.33 -9.82 9.58
CA GLY A 163 11.71 -9.90 10.05
C GLY A 163 12.66 -9.15 9.13
N ILE A 164 12.41 -7.85 8.91
CA ILE A 164 13.16 -7.02 7.95
C ILE A 164 14.01 -5.95 8.63
N PHE A 165 13.77 -5.63 9.90
CA PHE A 165 14.50 -4.57 10.58
C PHE A 165 15.89 -5.01 11.05
N VAL A 166 16.89 -4.17 10.80
CA VAL A 166 18.23 -4.30 11.39
C VAL A 166 18.25 -3.73 12.81
N GLU A 167 19.28 -4.07 13.59
CA GLU A 167 19.35 -3.68 15.01
C GLU A 167 19.26 -2.17 15.24
N ILE A 168 19.88 -1.34 14.39
CA ILE A 168 19.76 0.13 14.53
C ILE A 168 18.33 0.63 14.28
N GLU A 169 17.58 0.01 13.36
CA GLU A 169 16.17 0.37 13.13
C GLU A 169 15.33 -0.01 14.35
N LYS A 170 15.60 -1.17 14.96
CA LYS A 170 14.94 -1.59 16.20
C LYS A 170 15.19 -0.60 17.33
N GLU A 171 16.43 -0.15 17.54
CA GLU A 171 16.73 0.86 18.57
C GLU A 171 15.99 2.18 18.32
N LEU A 172 15.90 2.62 17.07
CA LEU A 172 15.15 3.83 16.69
C LEU A 172 13.64 3.65 16.96
N ILE A 173 13.07 2.48 16.68
CA ILE A 173 11.67 2.15 17.00
C ILE A 173 11.45 2.23 18.52
N HIS A 174 12.32 1.59 19.33
CA HIS A 174 12.21 1.64 20.80
C HIS A 174 12.32 3.06 21.36
N ALA A 175 13.09 3.93 20.71
CA ALA A 175 13.23 5.33 21.07
C ALA A 175 12.10 6.24 20.53
N GLY A 176 11.10 5.68 19.85
CA GLY A 176 9.92 6.40 19.34
C GLY A 176 10.12 7.13 18.02
N PHE A 177 11.14 6.77 17.23
CA PHE A 177 11.45 7.40 15.93
C PHE A 177 10.77 6.71 14.73
N GLU A 178 9.62 6.08 14.94
CA GLU A 178 8.87 5.35 13.90
C GLU A 178 8.46 6.25 12.74
N GLU A 179 7.99 7.46 13.01
CA GLU A 179 7.60 8.44 11.99
C GLU A 179 8.78 8.83 11.09
N GLN A 180 9.93 9.14 11.70
CA GLN A 180 11.15 9.51 10.98
C GLN A 180 11.67 8.34 10.16
N LEU A 181 11.55 7.10 10.67
CA LEU A 181 11.83 5.90 9.90
C LEU A 181 10.92 5.79 8.68
N LYS A 182 9.59 5.98 8.79
CA LYS A 182 8.70 5.94 7.61
C LYS A 182 9.11 6.98 6.58
N ILE A 183 9.35 8.23 7.00
CA ILE A 183 9.73 9.34 6.11
C ILE A 183 11.02 9.03 5.34
N ALA A 184 12.02 8.44 6.00
CA ALA A 184 13.28 8.10 5.37
C ALA A 184 13.20 6.82 4.51
N LYS A 185 12.46 5.80 4.97
CA LYS A 185 12.40 4.48 4.34
C LYS A 185 11.60 4.46 3.05
N ARG A 186 10.44 5.15 2.99
CA ARG A 186 9.59 5.17 1.79
C ARG A 186 10.34 5.58 0.50
N PRO A 187 11.04 6.73 0.44
CA PRO A 187 11.77 7.11 -0.77
C PRO A 187 12.95 6.15 -1.08
N MET A 188 13.60 5.61 -0.04
CA MET A 188 14.65 4.61 -0.21
C MET A 188 14.12 3.33 -0.87
N GLU A 189 13.03 2.77 -0.35
CA GLU A 189 12.41 1.54 -0.86
C GLU A 189 11.92 1.72 -2.30
N ARG A 190 11.28 2.86 -2.61
CA ARG A 190 10.87 3.20 -3.98
C ARG A 190 12.06 3.25 -4.93
N ARG A 191 13.15 3.91 -4.54
CA ARG A 191 14.39 3.96 -5.35
C ARG A 191 15.00 2.57 -5.57
N LEU A 192 15.18 1.79 -4.50
CA LEU A 192 15.74 0.43 -4.60
C LEU A 192 14.85 -0.49 -5.44
N PHE A 193 13.53 -0.32 -5.37
CA PHE A 193 12.59 -1.06 -6.21
C PHE A 193 12.76 -0.75 -7.70
N GLN A 194 12.89 0.53 -8.05
CA GLN A 194 13.14 0.94 -9.43
C GLN A 194 14.44 0.33 -9.97
N GLU A 195 15.51 0.32 -9.15
CA GLU A 195 16.80 -0.28 -9.50
C GLU A 195 16.73 -1.80 -9.76
N GLU A 196 15.75 -2.52 -9.19
CA GLU A 196 15.58 -3.96 -9.40
C GLU A 196 14.95 -4.32 -10.74
N HIS A 197 14.37 -3.38 -11.50
CA HIS A 197 13.78 -3.64 -12.82
C HIS A 197 12.80 -4.84 -12.82
N MET A 198 11.69 -4.71 -12.09
CA MET A 198 10.74 -5.81 -11.84
C MET A 198 9.83 -6.12 -13.04
N GLU A 199 9.56 -5.15 -13.91
CA GLU A 199 8.57 -5.24 -14.99
C GLU A 199 8.76 -6.43 -15.96
N PRO A 200 9.99 -6.82 -16.37
CA PRO A 200 10.20 -7.98 -17.22
C PRO A 200 9.75 -9.30 -16.58
N ILE A 201 9.84 -9.43 -15.25
CA ILE A 201 9.37 -10.63 -14.54
C ILE A 201 7.85 -10.68 -14.47
N LEU A 202 7.21 -9.51 -14.32
CA LEU A 202 5.76 -9.39 -14.29
C LEU A 202 5.12 -9.35 -15.69
N GLN A 203 5.93 -9.15 -16.73
CA GLN A 203 5.49 -8.88 -18.10
C GLN A 203 4.46 -7.74 -18.18
N ARG A 204 4.62 -6.76 -17.28
CA ARG A 204 3.63 -5.71 -17.06
C ARG A 204 4.30 -4.46 -16.52
N LYS A 205 3.81 -3.31 -16.98
CA LYS A 205 4.26 -2.01 -16.50
C LYS A 205 3.72 -1.75 -15.11
N ILE A 206 4.59 -1.29 -14.22
CA ILE A 206 4.27 -0.89 -12.86
C ILE A 206 4.06 0.62 -12.89
N THR A 207 2.87 1.08 -12.50
CA THR A 207 2.54 2.52 -12.51
C THR A 207 2.93 3.21 -11.22
N ASP A 208 2.85 2.50 -10.08
CA ASP A 208 3.18 3.03 -8.76
C ASP A 208 3.58 1.92 -7.80
N VAL A 209 4.31 2.30 -6.74
CA VAL A 209 4.79 1.43 -5.67
C VAL A 209 4.53 2.10 -4.33
N PHE A 210 3.84 1.39 -3.44
CA PHE A 210 3.43 1.86 -2.13
C PHE A 210 3.99 0.95 -1.05
N THR A 211 4.48 1.50 0.06
CA THR A 211 5.07 0.74 1.17
C THR A 211 4.69 1.31 2.52
N ASP A 212 4.37 0.42 3.46
CA ASP A 212 4.13 0.79 4.86
C ASP A 212 4.45 -0.40 5.79
N TRP A 213 4.58 -0.12 7.09
CA TRP A 213 5.11 -1.06 8.08
C TRP A 213 4.28 -1.11 9.34
N ASN A 214 4.27 -2.29 9.96
CA ASN A 214 3.97 -2.44 11.37
C ASN A 214 5.31 -2.66 12.09
N PHE A 215 5.82 -1.60 12.74
CA PHE A 215 7.11 -1.62 13.42
C PHE A 215 7.13 -2.55 14.62
N GLN A 216 6.01 -2.66 15.33
CA GLN A 216 5.87 -3.48 16.53
C GLN A 216 5.92 -4.98 16.21
N GLU A 217 5.34 -5.40 15.08
CA GLU A 217 5.32 -6.80 14.66
C GLU A 217 6.48 -7.18 13.70
N ASP A 218 7.42 -6.27 13.40
CA ASP A 218 8.49 -6.44 12.39
C ASP A 218 7.95 -6.90 11.03
N LYS A 219 6.97 -6.16 10.50
CA LYS A 219 6.28 -6.45 9.25
C LYS A 219 6.35 -5.28 8.29
N GLY A 220 6.47 -5.60 7.00
CA GLY A 220 6.41 -4.63 5.92
C GLY A 220 5.54 -5.11 4.77
N TYR A 221 4.72 -4.21 4.26
CA TYR A 221 3.92 -4.44 3.06
C TYR A 221 4.42 -3.56 1.93
N MET A 222 4.34 -4.09 0.72
CA MET A 222 4.52 -3.32 -0.51
C MET A 222 3.39 -3.66 -1.47
N VAL A 223 2.74 -2.65 -2.03
CA VAL A 223 1.66 -2.79 -3.00
C VAL A 223 2.11 -2.19 -4.32
N LEU A 224 2.06 -3.00 -5.38
CA LEU A 224 2.31 -2.54 -6.74
C LEU A 224 1.00 -2.21 -7.42
N SER A 225 0.94 -1.05 -8.06
CA SER A 225 -0.11 -0.72 -9.02
C SER A 225 0.38 -1.06 -10.43
N LEU A 226 -0.42 -1.80 -11.19
CA LEU A 226 -0.09 -2.31 -12.52
C LEU A 226 -0.97 -1.65 -13.57
N GLU A 227 -0.40 -1.40 -14.75
CA GLU A 227 -1.23 -0.99 -15.90
C GLU A 227 -2.26 -2.09 -16.20
N PRO A 228 -3.53 -1.74 -16.51
CA PRO A 228 -4.51 -2.74 -16.95
C PRO A 228 -4.05 -3.42 -18.24
N GLU A 229 -4.41 -4.70 -18.39
CA GLU A 229 -4.14 -5.44 -19.60
C GLU A 229 -4.88 -4.76 -20.74
N LYS A 230 -4.17 -4.44 -21.82
CA LYS A 230 -4.83 -3.99 -23.04
C LYS A 230 -5.69 -5.15 -23.52
N LYS A 231 -7.01 -5.04 -23.32
CA LYS A 231 -7.97 -5.94 -23.96
C LYS A 231 -7.69 -5.87 -25.47
N ARG A 232 -7.21 -6.98 -26.03
CA ARG A 232 -7.10 -7.15 -27.48
C ARG A 232 -8.48 -7.32 -28.09
#